data_AF-A0A3C1T4N6-F1
#
_entry.id   AF-A0A3C1T4N6-F1
#
_cell.length_a   1.000
_cell.length_b   1.000
_cell.length_c   1.000
_cell.angle_alpha   90.00
_cell.angle_beta   90.00
_cell.angle_gamma   90.00
#
_symmetry.space_group_name_H-M   'P 1'
#
loop_
_entity.id
_entity.type
_entity.pdbx_description
1 polymer ?
#
loop_
_entity_poly.entity_id
_entity_poly.type
_entity_poly.pdbx_seq_one_letter_code
_entity_poly.pdbx_strand_id
1 'polypeptide(L)' 'MQKHKGLTIELHPILHSYLTKGFLFSKLSKWRRKYKQRIKLKANTNYHLTEFHFFDENDDEIKL' A
#
# COMPACT_ATOMS: atom_id res chain seq x y z
N MET A 1 -8.76 15.39 15.93
CA MET A 1 -9.07 14.52 14.77
C MET A 1 -7.84 14.39 13.90
N GLN A 2 -6.93 13.47 14.23
CA GLN A 2 -5.73 13.21 13.42
C GLN A 2 -6.19 12.56 12.10
N LYS A 3 -6.18 13.34 11.02
CA LYS A 3 -6.35 12.80 9.68
C LYS A 3 -5.02 12.22 9.28
N HIS A 4 -4.84 10.92 9.48
CA HIS A 4 -3.74 10.13 8.96
C HIS A 4 -3.57 10.39 7.44
N LYS A 5 -2.50 11.10 7.04
CA LYS A 5 -2.34 11.62 5.64
C LYS A 5 -1.57 10.68 4.71
N GLY A 6 -1.14 9.51 5.16
CA GLY A 6 -0.43 8.54 4.33
C GLY A 6 -0.71 7.11 4.76
N LEU A 7 -0.97 6.24 3.79
CA LEU A 7 -1.11 4.81 4.01
C LEU A 7 0.06 4.11 3.31
N THR A 8 0.81 3.29 4.03
CA THR A 8 1.82 2.41 3.46
C THR A 8 1.34 0.97 3.59
N ILE A 9 1.49 0.18 2.53
CA ILE A 9 1.14 -1.24 2.52
C ILE A 9 2.43 -2.02 2.26
N GLU A 10 2.84 -2.85 3.20
CA GLU A 10 3.92 -3.81 3.03
C GLU A 10 3.35 -5.17 2.64
N LEU A 11 3.90 -5.75 1.57
CA LEU A 11 3.37 -6.96 0.95
C LEU A 11 4.44 -7.64 0.08
N HIS A 12 4.18 -8.87 -0.32
CA HIS A 12 5.11 -9.64 -1.15
C HIS A 12 5.37 -8.99 -2.54
N PRO A 13 6.60 -9.02 -3.09
CA PRO A 13 6.96 -8.41 -4.38
C PRO A 13 6.08 -8.80 -5.58
N ILE A 14 5.53 -10.03 -5.57
CA ILE A 14 4.58 -10.48 -6.62
C ILE A 14 3.32 -9.62 -6.61
N LEU A 15 2.73 -9.40 -5.43
CA LEU A 15 1.56 -8.54 -5.28
C LEU A 15 1.92 -7.08 -5.56
N HIS A 16 3.11 -6.63 -5.16
CA HIS A 16 3.58 -5.27 -5.45
C HIS A 16 3.60 -5.00 -6.94
N SER A 17 4.21 -5.92 -7.70
CA SER A 17 4.24 -5.89 -9.15
C SER A 17 2.84 -5.91 -9.73
N TYR A 18 1.94 -6.77 -9.23
CA TYR A 18 0.55 -6.84 -9.70
C TYR A 18 -0.23 -5.52 -9.48
N LEU A 19 -0.03 -4.85 -8.34
CA LEU A 19 -0.72 -3.61 -7.99
C LEU A 19 -0.15 -2.38 -8.70
N THR A 20 1.14 -2.40 -9.02
CA THR A 20 1.86 -1.30 -9.71
C THR A 20 1.91 -1.46 -11.23
N LYS A 21 1.66 -2.65 -11.77
CA LYS A 21 1.71 -2.92 -13.21
C LYS A 21 0.76 -1.97 -13.97
N GLY A 22 1.34 -1.26 -14.95
CA GLY A 22 0.66 -0.27 -15.80
C GLY A 22 0.85 1.17 -15.32
N PHE A 23 1.71 1.94 -16.01
CA PHE A 23 2.14 3.27 -15.58
C PHE A 23 0.99 4.28 -15.36
N LEU A 24 -0.04 4.26 -16.22
CA LEU A 24 -1.18 5.20 -16.17
C LEU A 24 -2.46 4.62 -15.55
N PHE A 25 -2.61 3.28 -15.54
CA PHE A 25 -3.87 2.61 -15.14
C PHE A 25 -3.68 1.54 -14.05
N SER A 26 -2.57 1.58 -13.32
CA SER A 26 -2.33 0.68 -12.19
C SER A 26 -3.44 0.75 -11.14
N LYS A 27 -3.66 -0.36 -10.42
CA LYS A 27 -4.62 -0.41 -9.31
C LYS A 27 -4.27 0.62 -8.25
N LEU A 28 -2.97 0.81 -7.99
CA LEU A 28 -2.48 1.83 -7.07
C LEU A 28 -2.91 3.26 -7.47
N SER A 29 -2.78 3.62 -8.74
CA SER A 29 -3.22 4.93 -9.24
C SER A 29 -4.73 5.13 -9.08
N LYS A 30 -5.53 4.11 -9.40
CA LYS A 30 -6.99 4.12 -9.20
C LYS A 30 -7.36 4.33 -7.74
N TRP A 31 -6.67 3.67 -6.81
CA TRP A 31 -6.91 3.84 -5.38
C TRP A 31 -6.52 5.22 -4.88
N ARG A 32 -5.34 5.73 -5.26
CA ARG A 32 -4.91 7.10 -4.90
C ARG A 32 -5.95 8.14 -5.32
N ARG A 33 -6.50 8.00 -6.53
CA ARG A 33 -7.54 8.90 -7.05
C ARG A 33 -8.89 8.70 -6.33
N LYS A 34 -9.30 7.46 -6.08
CA LYS A 34 -10.59 7.13 -5.44
C LYS A 34 -10.65 7.59 -3.99
N TYR A 35 -9.60 7.33 -3.21
CA TYR A 35 -9.55 7.63 -1.78
C TYR A 35 -8.93 9.00 -1.47
N LYS A 36 -8.39 9.70 -2.48
CA LYS A 36 -7.68 10.99 -2.31
C LYS A 36 -6.59 10.92 -1.23
N GLN A 37 -5.95 9.75 -1.11
CA GLN A 37 -4.93 9.44 -0.12
C GLN A 37 -3.61 9.06 -0.77
N ARG A 38 -2.51 9.37 -0.10
CA ARG A 38 -1.16 8.97 -0.52
C ARG A 38 -0.92 7.52 -0.10
N ILE A 39 -1.18 6.60 -1.02
CA ILE A 39 -0.92 5.17 -0.81
C ILE A 39 0.48 4.83 -1.32
N LYS A 40 1.35 4.32 -0.45
CA LYS A 40 2.67 3.77 -0.78
C LYS A 40 2.62 2.25 -0.70
N LEU A 41 3.30 1.58 -1.62
CA LEU A 41 3.48 0.12 -1.59
C LEU A 41 4.96 -0.16 -1.37
N LYS A 42 5.27 -0.91 -0.32
CA LYS A 42 6.62 -1.41 0.00
C LYS A 42 6.63 -2.91 -0.26
N ALA A 43 7.60 -3.39 -1.02
CA ALA A 43 7.77 -4.80 -1.29
C ALA A 43 8.67 -5.42 -0.22
N ASN A 44 8.20 -6.49 0.43
CA ASN A 44 8.98 -7.22 1.43
C ASN A 44 9.05 -8.70 1.05
N THR A 45 10.25 -9.20 0.74
CA THR A 45 10.48 -10.60 0.35
C THR A 45 10.33 -11.59 1.51
N ASN A 46 10.35 -11.10 2.74
CA ASN A 46 10.19 -11.94 3.93
C ASN A 46 8.71 -12.30 4.18
N TYR A 47 7.78 -11.61 3.53
CA TYR A 47 6.35 -11.84 3.71
C TYR A 47 5.84 -12.96 2.82
N HIS A 48 4.93 -13.76 3.36
CA HIS A 48 4.22 -14.74 2.54
C HIS A 48 3.33 -14.03 1.50
N LEU A 49 2.97 -14.74 0.43
CA LEU A 49 2.19 -14.16 -0.66
C LEU A 49 0.86 -13.55 -0.20
N THR A 50 0.26 -14.11 0.86
CA THR A 50 -1.02 -13.67 1.44
C THR A 50 -0.85 -12.71 2.61
N GLU A 51 0.37 -12.43 3.02
CA GLU A 51 0.67 -11.57 4.16
C GLU A 51 0.80 -10.11 3.69
N PHE A 52 0.07 -9.23 4.37
CA PHE A 52 0.13 -7.80 4.15
C PHE A 52 -0.07 -7.07 5.47
N HIS A 53 0.66 -5.97 5.63
CA HIS A 53 0.59 -5.12 6.80
C HIS A 53 0.36 -3.68 6.36
N PHE A 54 -0.53 -2.99 7.07
CA PHE A 54 -0.83 -1.59 6.81
C PHE A 54 -0.09 -0.74 7.84
N PHE A 55 0.51 0.34 7.36
CA PHE A 55 1.23 1.30 8.20
C PHE A 55 0.70 2.69 7.93
N ASP A 56 0.61 3.48 8.99
CA ASP A 56 0.29 4.89 8.91
C ASP A 56 1.54 5.75 8.59
N GLU A 57 1.40 7.06 8.50
CA GLU A 57 2.49 8.01 8.30
C GLU A 57 3.56 8.01 9.41
N ASN A 58 3.21 7.55 10.62
CA ASN A 58 4.15 7.38 11.73
C ASN A 58 4.86 6.02 11.74
N ASP A 59 4.67 5.19 10.70
CA ASP A 59 5.15 3.79 10.63
C ASP A 59 4.51 2.90 11.72
N ASP A 60 3.41 3.36 12.32
CA ASP A 60 2.59 2.57 13.22
C ASP A 60 1.75 1.57 12.42
N GLU A 61 1.82 0.30 12.80
CA GLU A 61 1.05 -0.78 12.18
C GLU A 61 -0.45 -0.62 12.51
N ILE A 62 -1.26 -0.51 11.46
CA ILE A 62 -2.71 -0.49 11.55
C ILE A 62 -3.19 -1.95 11.57
N LYS A 63 -3.48 -2.46 12.76
CA LYS A 63 -4.12 -3.77 12.94
C LYS A 63 -5.60 -3.67 12.61
N LEU A 64 -6.06 -4.54 11.72
CA LEU A 64 -7.44 -4.59 11.21
C LEU A 64 -8.29 -5.60 11.99
#